data_AF-A0A9D0W2X5-F1
#
_entry.id   AF-A0A9D0W2X5-F1
#
_cell.length_a   1.000
_cell.length_b   1.000
_cell.length_c   1.000
_cell.angle_alpha   90.00
_cell.angle_beta   90.00
_cell.angle_gamma   90.00
#
_symmetry.space_group_name_H-M   'P 1'
#
loop_
_entity.id
_entity.type
_entity.pdbx_description
1 polymer ?
#
loop_
_entity_poly.entity_id
_entity_poly.type
_entity_poly.pdbx_seq_one_letter_code
_entity_poly.pdbx_strand_id
1 'polypeptide(L)'
;DAHEALLRIQLAQEKWRVNNATYTSDLTDLNINATSMKGYYTLSIDAGATSVGYTARASKTAGLPEKPPCDVDLTLIVHGASITRAPAACW
;
A
#
# COMPACT_ATOMS: atom_id res chain seq x y z
N ASP A 1 7.99 -2.06 8.91
CA ASP A 1 7.90 -2.96 7.76
C ASP A 1 6.69 -2.61 6.90
N ALA A 2 5.46 -2.80 7.39
CA ALA A 2 4.25 -2.34 6.67
C ALA A 2 4.30 -0.86 6.23
N HIS A 3 4.66 0.07 7.12
CA HIS A 3 4.71 1.51 6.76
C HIS A 3 5.73 1.79 5.65
N GLU A 4 6.90 1.16 5.74
CA GLU A 4 7.96 1.28 4.73
C GLU A 4 7.47 0.74 3.38
N ALA A 5 6.84 -0.44 3.37
CA ALA A 5 6.28 -1.04 2.18
C ALA A 5 5.19 -0.16 1.53
N LEU A 6 4.28 0.40 2.33
CA LEU A 6 3.22 1.27 1.83
C LEU A 6 3.75 2.61 1.32
N LEU A 7 4.74 3.21 1.98
CA LEU A 7 5.40 4.42 1.49
C LEU A 7 6.21 4.15 0.21
N ARG A 8 6.78 2.96 0.05
CA ARG A 8 7.44 2.54 -1.19
C ARG A 8 6.45 2.41 -2.34
N ILE A 9 5.26 1.82 -2.10
CA ILE A 9 4.17 1.80 -3.08
C ILE A 9 3.79 3.22 -3.46
N GLN A 10 3.65 4.11 -2.48
CA GLN A 10 3.31 5.51 -2.74
C GLN A 10 4.31 6.19 -3.67
N LEU A 11 5.60 6.12 -3.35
CA LEU A 11 6.65 6.72 -4.18
C LEU A 11 6.65 6.14 -5.61
N ALA A 12 6.44 4.83 -5.74
CA ALA A 12 6.39 4.17 -7.05
C ALA A 12 5.15 4.59 -7.86
N GLN A 13 4.00 4.78 -7.22
CA GLN A 13 2.78 5.30 -7.84
C GLN A 13 2.98 6.72 -8.36
N GLU A 14 3.61 7.61 -7.59
CA GLU A 14 3.92 8.97 -8.05
C GLU A 14 4.87 8.95 -9.26
N LYS A 15 5.90 8.08 -9.22
CA LYS A 15 6.81 7.89 -10.36
C LYS A 15 6.07 7.33 -11.58
N TRP A 16 5.15 6.39 -11.39
CA TRP A 16 4.33 5.82 -12.45
C TRP A 16 3.45 6.88 -13.12
N ARG A 17 2.83 7.77 -12.33
CA ARG A 17 1.96 8.86 -12.84
C ARG A 17 2.68 9.87 -13.73
N VAL A 18 4.00 9.98 -13.66
CA VAL A 18 4.77 10.85 -14.56
C VAL A 18 4.57 10.43 -16.03
N ASN A 19 4.41 9.14 -16.29
CA ASN A 19 4.29 8.60 -17.64
C ASN A 19 2.90 8.01 -17.96
N ASN A 20 2.01 7.94 -16.97
CA ASN A 20 0.71 7.29 -17.09
C ASN A 20 -0.41 8.20 -16.57
N ALA A 21 -1.51 8.29 -17.31
CA ALA A 21 -2.64 9.17 -16.98
C ALA A 21 -3.38 8.78 -15.69
N THR A 22 -3.29 7.51 -15.28
CA THR A 22 -3.90 6.96 -14.07
C THR A 22 -2.86 6.25 -13.21
N TYR A 23 -3.15 6.14 -11.90
CA TYR A 23 -2.44 5.22 -11.02
C TYR A 23 -2.71 3.78 -11.49
N THR A 24 -1.83 2.86 -11.16
CA THR A 24 -2.03 1.44 -11.44
C THR A 24 -2.62 0.71 -10.23
N SER A 25 -3.33 -0.38 -10.46
CA SER A 25 -3.73 -1.34 -9.41
C SER A 25 -2.81 -2.56 -9.37
N ASP A 26 -1.80 -2.64 -10.24
CA ASP A 26 -0.88 -3.76 -10.32
C ASP A 26 0.47 -3.41 -9.67
N LEU A 27 0.93 -4.23 -8.73
CA LEU A 27 2.24 -4.04 -8.10
C LEU A 27 3.41 -4.33 -9.07
N THR A 28 3.17 -5.15 -10.09
CA THR A 28 4.20 -5.51 -11.08
C THR A 28 4.57 -4.32 -11.97
N ASP A 29 3.59 -3.48 -12.34
CA ASP A 29 3.80 -2.18 -13.00
C ASP A 29 4.74 -1.26 -12.20
N LEU A 30 4.71 -1.38 -10.87
CA LEU A 30 5.53 -0.60 -9.96
C LEU A 30 6.88 -1.24 -9.64
N ASN A 31 7.17 -2.44 -10.18
CA ASN A 31 8.32 -3.26 -9.83
C ASN A 31 8.42 -3.49 -8.30
N ILE A 32 7.28 -3.79 -7.68
CA ILE A 32 7.16 -4.11 -6.25
C ILE A 32 6.67 -5.54 -6.09
N ASN A 33 7.33 -6.32 -5.23
CA ASN A 33 6.87 -7.65 -4.88
C ASN A 33 5.59 -7.58 -4.04
N ALA A 34 4.72 -8.58 -4.16
CA ALA A 34 3.52 -8.72 -3.33
C ALA A 34 3.82 -9.04 -1.85
N THR A 35 5.08 -9.00 -1.43
CA THR A 35 5.50 -9.24 -0.05
C THR A 35 6.46 -8.12 0.36
N SER A 36 6.34 -7.66 1.60
CA SER A 36 7.27 -6.71 2.20
C SER A 36 8.69 -7.28 2.24
N MET A 37 9.70 -6.39 2.31
CA MET A 37 11.11 -6.80 2.26
C MET A 37 11.50 -7.79 3.35
N LYS A 38 10.86 -7.74 4.53
CA LYS A 38 11.12 -8.67 5.63
C LYS A 38 10.18 -9.88 5.65
N GLY A 39 9.27 -10.01 4.69
CA GLY A 39 8.33 -11.15 4.62
C GLY A 39 7.11 -11.07 5.53
N TYR A 40 6.98 -10.00 6.34
CA TYR A 40 5.96 -9.94 7.39
C TYR A 40 4.57 -9.52 6.90
N TYR A 41 4.50 -8.89 5.71
CA TYR A 41 3.25 -8.42 5.15
C TYR A 41 3.12 -8.82 3.69
N THR A 42 1.91 -9.22 3.30
CA THR A 42 1.47 -9.27 1.91
C THR A 42 0.97 -7.90 1.49
N LEU A 43 1.33 -7.47 0.29
CA LEU A 43 1.03 -6.14 -0.23
C LEU A 43 0.05 -6.25 -1.40
N SER A 44 -0.86 -5.29 -1.51
CA SER A 44 -1.74 -5.14 -2.67
C SER A 44 -2.11 -3.68 -2.91
N ILE A 45 -2.63 -3.41 -4.11
CA ILE A 45 -3.37 -2.18 -4.41
C ILE A 45 -4.79 -2.62 -4.75
N ASP A 46 -5.79 -1.98 -4.15
CA ASP A 46 -7.18 -2.30 -4.42
C ASP A 46 -7.48 -2.03 -5.92
N ALA A 47 -8.36 -2.84 -6.50
CA ALA A 47 -8.73 -2.70 -7.91
C ALA A 47 -9.39 -1.34 -8.19
N GLY A 48 -9.23 -0.83 -9.41
CA GLY A 48 -9.89 0.40 -9.85
C GLY A 48 -9.15 1.68 -9.44
N ALA A 49 -7.83 1.65 -9.38
CA ALA A 49 -7.02 2.87 -9.32
C ALA A 49 -7.36 3.81 -10.49
N THR A 50 -7.38 5.11 -10.23
CA THR A 50 -7.87 6.13 -11.18
C THR A 50 -6.82 7.22 -11.43
N SER A 51 -7.18 8.30 -12.13
CA SER A 51 -6.33 9.50 -12.24
C SER A 51 -6.22 10.29 -10.94
N VAL A 52 -7.18 10.11 -10.02
CA VAL A 52 -7.27 10.88 -8.78
C VAL A 52 -6.82 10.10 -7.55
N GLY A 53 -6.75 8.76 -7.59
CA GLY A 53 -6.38 8.03 -6.38
C GLY A 53 -6.29 6.52 -6.50
N TYR A 54 -5.82 5.92 -5.42
CA TYR A 54 -5.70 4.48 -5.20
C TYR A 54 -5.67 4.18 -3.68
N THR A 55 -5.87 2.90 -3.33
CA THR A 55 -5.68 2.39 -1.97
C THR A 55 -4.64 1.28 -1.98
N ALA A 56 -3.53 1.49 -1.29
CA ALA A 56 -2.53 0.46 -1.05
C ALA A 56 -2.77 -0.20 0.31
N ARG A 57 -2.52 -1.50 0.41
CA ARG A 57 -2.82 -2.34 1.57
C ARG A 57 -1.64 -3.21 1.95
N ALA A 58 -1.40 -3.33 3.24
CA ALA A 58 -0.45 -4.26 3.83
C ALA A 58 -1.18 -5.15 4.83
N SER A 59 -1.31 -6.43 4.48
CA SER A 59 -1.94 -7.46 5.29
C SER A 59 -0.88 -8.30 5.96
N LYS A 60 -1.00 -8.52 7.27
CA LYS A 60 -0.05 -9.34 8.02
C LYS A 60 -0.04 -10.77 7.48
N THR A 61 1.15 -11.32 7.24
CA THR A 61 1.31 -12.70 6.78
C THR A 61 0.83 -13.69 7.85
N ALA A 62 0.15 -14.76 7.44
CA ALA A 62 -0.36 -15.78 8.34
C ALA A 62 0.76 -16.45 9.18
N GLY A 63 0.44 -16.80 10.43
CA GLY A 63 1.38 -17.48 11.34
C GLY A 63 2.29 -16.54 12.14
N LEU A 64 2.21 -15.22 11.94
CA LEU A 64 2.93 -14.25 12.75
C LEU A 64 2.22 -13.97 14.09
N PRO A 65 2.95 -13.73 15.19
CA PRO A 65 2.36 -13.47 16.51
C PRO A 65 1.38 -12.30 16.50
N GLU A 66 0.23 -12.44 17.14
CA GLU A 66 -0.77 -11.37 17.33
C GLU A 66 -0.17 -10.12 17.97
N LYS A 67 -0.67 -8.96 17.56
CA LYS A 67 -0.31 -7.64 18.07
C LYS A 67 -1.54 -6.71 18.11
N PRO A 68 -2.50 -6.93 19.02
CA PRO A 68 -3.66 -6.05 19.15
C PRO A 68 -3.23 -4.63 19.58
N PRO A 69 -3.92 -3.57 19.12
CA PRO A 69 -5.09 -3.57 18.24
C PRO A 69 -4.75 -3.62 16.74
N CYS A 70 -3.49 -3.86 16.38
CA CYS A 70 -2.96 -3.72 15.02
C CYS A 70 -2.90 -5.02 14.23
N ASP A 71 -3.77 -5.98 14.54
CA ASP A 71 -3.97 -7.22 13.76
C ASP A 71 -4.98 -7.05 12.63
N VAL A 72 -5.00 -5.85 12.04
CA VAL A 72 -5.83 -5.51 10.89
C VAL A 72 -4.94 -5.03 9.75
N ASP A 73 -5.48 -4.97 8.54
CA ASP A 73 -4.76 -4.40 7.41
C ASP A 73 -4.42 -2.93 7.64
N LEU A 74 -3.19 -2.54 7.28
CA LEU A 74 -2.82 -1.14 7.19
C LEU A 74 -3.06 -0.67 5.76
N THR A 75 -3.71 0.48 5.62
CA THR A 75 -4.04 1.07 4.32
C THR A 75 -3.48 2.48 4.17
N LEU A 76 -2.93 2.78 3.00
CA LEU A 76 -2.58 4.12 2.55
C LEU A 76 -3.47 4.48 1.37
N ILE A 77 -4.30 5.50 1.56
CA ILE A 77 -5.27 5.95 0.57
C ILE A 77 -4.81 7.30 0.04
N VAL A 78 -4.61 7.41 -1.27
CA VAL A 78 -4.38 8.67 -1.96
C VAL A 78 -5.65 9.05 -2.70
N HIS A 79 -6.12 10.27 -2.52
CA HIS A 79 -7.25 10.83 -3.27
C HIS A 79 -7.06 12.34 -3.47
N GLY A 80 -6.73 12.74 -4.69
CA GLY A 80 -6.29 14.09 -5.02
C GLY A 80 -5.03 14.46 -4.24
N ALA A 81 -5.07 15.60 -3.55
CA ALA A 81 -3.98 16.05 -2.67
C ALA A 81 -4.02 15.44 -1.26
N SER A 82 -5.04 14.62 -0.96
CA SER A 82 -5.23 14.03 0.37
C SER A 82 -4.59 12.65 0.48
N ILE A 83 -3.94 12.40 1.62
CA ILE A 83 -3.38 11.10 1.97
C ILE A 83 -3.97 10.68 3.32
N THR A 84 -4.62 9.53 3.36
CA THR A 84 -5.19 8.95 4.59
C THR A 84 -4.48 7.65 4.94
N ARG A 85 -4.13 7.48 6.21
CA ARG A 85 -3.46 6.32 6.77
C ARG A 85 -4.34 5.69 7.83
N ALA A 86 -4.71 4.43 7.66
CA ALA A 86 -5.61 3.74 8.56
C ALA A 86 -5.15 2.32 8.92
N PRO A 87 -5.45 1.83 10.15
CA PRO A 87 -5.98 2.60 11.28
C PRO A 87 -4.92 3.54 11.87
N ALA A 88 -5.27 4.80 12.16
CA ALA A 88 -4.30 5.82 12.57
C ALA A 88 -3.45 5.44 13.80
N ALA A 89 -4.00 4.66 14.74
CA ALA A 89 -3.29 4.20 15.93
C ALA A 89 -2.18 3.17 15.65
N CYS A 90 -2.17 2.59 14.45
CA CYS A 90 -1.22 1.56 14.03
C CYS A 90 -0.16 2.08 13.05
N TRP A 91 -0.27 3.35 12.64
CA TRP A 91 0.62 4.05 11.70
C TRP A 91 1.69 4.88 12.40
#